data_AF-A0A6G8PTH1-F1
#
_entry.id   AF-A0A6G8PTH1-F1
#
_cell.length_a   1.000
_cell.length_b   1.000
_cell.length_c   1.000
_cell.angle_alpha   90.00
_cell.angle_beta   90.00
_cell.angle_gamma   90.00
#
_symmetry.space_group_name_H-M   'P 1'
#
loop_
_entity.id
_entity.type
_entity.pdbx_description
1 polymer ?
#
loop_
_entity_poly.entity_id
_entity_poly.type
_entity_poly.pdbx_seq_one_letter_code
_entity_poly.pdbx_strand_id
1 'polypeptide(L)'
;MRWIRKLFGGEGERGREPEGGPRRVLSPEETEKIGTEEDLLVGYEAALERNTQAARAEGRGDVEAAIRLYELSVAEEFVGAHPYERLAALHESRRRYAEALRVTEAYVRLARSGRLPRGSQRSADRKLPEFEARAERYRRMLES
;
A
#
# COMPACT_ATOMS: atom_id res chain seq x y z
N MET A 1 -15.66 7.10 -23.40
CA MET A 1 -16.37 5.84 -23.09
C MET A 1 -17.33 6.07 -21.93
N ARG A 2 -18.64 5.93 -22.16
CA ARG A 2 -19.73 6.47 -21.31
C ARG A 2 -20.67 5.33 -20.93
N TRP A 3 -20.26 4.45 -20.00
CA TRP A 3 -21.10 3.31 -19.57
C TRP A 3 -21.23 3.12 -18.05
N ILE A 4 -20.37 3.75 -17.25
CA ILE A 4 -20.35 3.56 -15.78
C ILE A 4 -21.34 4.48 -15.04
N ARG A 5 -21.80 5.59 -15.65
CA ARG A 5 -22.76 6.54 -15.04
C ARG A 5 -24.21 6.03 -14.94
N LYS A 6 -24.57 4.92 -15.59
CA LYS A 6 -25.97 4.46 -15.69
C LYS A 6 -26.32 3.31 -14.72
N LEU A 7 -25.34 2.74 -14.02
CA LEU A 7 -25.59 1.73 -12.97
C LEU A 7 -25.95 2.32 -11.60
N PHE A 8 -25.78 3.64 -11.40
CA PHE A 8 -25.92 4.30 -10.08
C PHE A 8 -26.82 5.54 -10.10
N GLY A 9 -28.04 5.39 -10.61
CA GLY A 9 -29.12 6.32 -10.28
C GLY A 9 -29.41 7.38 -11.33
N GLY A 10 -30.61 7.29 -11.88
CA GLY A 10 -31.25 8.35 -12.64
C GLY A 10 -31.63 9.53 -11.77
N GLU A 11 -31.98 10.61 -12.46
CA GLU A 11 -32.53 11.86 -11.92
C GLU A 11 -33.80 11.58 -11.11
N GLY A 12 -33.93 12.16 -9.92
CA GLY A 12 -35.17 12.10 -9.15
C GLY A 12 -35.06 12.45 -7.67
N GLU A 13 -35.36 13.72 -7.39
CA GLU A 13 -36.08 14.21 -6.20
C GLU A 13 -35.41 14.31 -4.82
N ARG A 14 -35.51 15.54 -4.27
CA ARG A 14 -35.25 15.91 -2.88
C ARG A 14 -36.28 15.23 -1.98
N GLY A 15 -35.83 14.31 -1.13
CA GLY A 15 -36.65 13.77 -0.05
C GLY A 15 -35.83 12.84 0.85
N ARG A 16 -35.70 13.23 2.12
CA ARG A 16 -35.18 12.48 3.29
C ARG A 16 -34.40 11.20 2.98
N GLU A 17 -33.08 11.23 3.20
CA GLU A 17 -32.27 10.02 3.28
C GLU A 17 -32.79 9.10 4.41
N PRO A 18 -33.11 7.81 4.13
CA PRO A 18 -33.34 6.84 5.18
C PRO A 18 -32.02 6.47 5.86
N GLU A 19 -31.99 6.51 7.19
CA GLU A 19 -30.91 5.95 8.01
C GLU A 19 -30.83 4.43 7.75
N GLY A 20 -29.94 4.01 6.86
CA GLY A 20 -29.78 2.60 6.50
C GLY A 20 -29.51 2.29 5.02
N GLY A 21 -29.18 3.27 4.18
CA GLY A 21 -28.68 3.02 2.82
C GLY A 21 -27.40 2.16 2.82
N PRO A 22 -27.10 1.42 1.73
CA PRO A 22 -25.89 0.61 1.65
C PRO A 22 -24.69 1.48 2.00
N ARG A 23 -23.92 1.07 3.03
CA ARG A 23 -22.69 1.75 3.43
C ARG A 23 -21.88 2.00 2.15
N ARG A 24 -21.74 3.27 1.74
CA ARG A 24 -20.89 3.60 0.59
C ARG A 24 -19.52 2.99 0.86
N VAL A 25 -19.09 2.10 -0.03
CA VAL A 25 -17.82 1.36 0.11
C VAL A 25 -16.64 2.33 0.15
N LEU A 26 -16.78 3.48 -0.50
CA LEU A 26 -15.82 4.57 -0.57
C LEU A 26 -16.43 5.88 -0.04
N SER A 27 -15.62 6.71 0.62
CA SER A 27 -15.97 8.06 1.00
C SER A 27 -16.10 8.98 -0.23
N PRO A 28 -16.76 10.16 -0.10
CA PRO A 28 -16.75 11.18 -1.15
C PRO A 28 -15.33 11.58 -1.57
N GLU A 29 -14.44 11.83 -0.61
CA GLU A 29 -13.02 12.17 -0.84
C GLU A 29 -12.27 11.05 -1.56
N GLU A 30 -12.53 9.78 -1.21
CA GLU A 30 -11.92 8.63 -1.90
C GLU A 30 -12.41 8.52 -3.34
N THR A 31 -13.67 8.90 -3.60
CA THR A 31 -14.26 8.86 -4.95
C THR A 31 -13.67 9.96 -5.84
N GLU A 32 -13.38 11.13 -5.28
CA GLU A 32 -12.76 12.26 -6.00
C GLU A 32 -11.32 11.98 -6.42
N LYS A 33 -10.61 11.13 -5.67
CA LYS A 33 -9.23 10.76 -5.98
C LYS A 33 -9.12 9.73 -7.09
N ILE A 34 -10.17 8.95 -7.39
CA ILE A 34 -10.12 7.87 -8.39
C ILE A 34 -9.75 8.42 -9.77
N GLY A 35 -8.71 7.86 -10.38
CA GLY A 35 -8.21 8.22 -11.71
C GLY A 35 -7.40 9.52 -11.77
N THR A 36 -7.01 10.09 -10.62
CA THR A 36 -6.11 11.24 -10.52
C THR A 36 -4.66 10.78 -10.25
N GLU A 37 -3.68 11.70 -10.30
CA GLU A 37 -2.30 11.41 -9.90
C GLU A 37 -2.17 11.01 -8.42
N GLU A 38 -3.15 11.34 -7.59
CA GLU A 38 -3.20 10.95 -6.17
C GLU A 38 -3.85 9.57 -5.96
N ASP A 39 -4.33 8.92 -7.03
CA ASP A 39 -4.94 7.60 -6.96
C ASP A 39 -3.87 6.50 -6.84
N LEU A 40 -3.57 6.13 -5.59
CA LEU A 40 -2.67 5.01 -5.29
C LEU A 40 -3.21 3.64 -5.76
N LEU A 41 -4.44 3.57 -6.29
CA LEU A 41 -5.02 2.35 -6.87
C LEU A 41 -4.91 2.31 -8.40
N VAL A 42 -4.38 3.34 -9.06
CA VAL A 42 -4.04 3.28 -10.49
C VAL A 42 -3.01 2.17 -10.70
N GLY A 43 -3.32 1.24 -11.61
CA GLY A 43 -2.45 0.10 -11.89
C GLY A 43 -2.35 -0.93 -10.76
N TYR A 44 -3.26 -0.92 -9.78
CA TYR A 44 -3.24 -1.83 -8.62
C TYR A 44 -3.09 -3.31 -9.01
N GLU A 45 -3.78 -3.77 -10.05
CA GLU A 45 -3.68 -5.16 -10.52
C GLU A 45 -2.27 -5.50 -11.02
N ALA A 46 -1.64 -4.61 -11.78
CA ALA A 46 -0.26 -4.80 -12.25
C ALA A 46 0.73 -4.78 -11.07
N ALA A 47 0.49 -3.93 -10.07
CA ALA A 47 1.30 -3.90 -8.86
C ALA A 47 1.12 -5.16 -8.00
N LEU A 48 -0.10 -5.70 -7.90
CA LEU A 48 -0.38 -6.94 -7.20
C LEU A 48 0.27 -8.14 -7.90
N GLU A 49 0.19 -8.22 -9.23
CA GLU A 49 0.83 -9.28 -10.01
C GLU A 49 2.35 -9.23 -9.83
N ARG A 50 2.96 -8.04 -9.88
CA ARG A 50 4.39 -7.87 -9.59
C ARG A 50 4.79 -8.33 -8.19
N ASN A 51 4.01 -8.00 -7.17
CA ASN A 51 4.27 -8.48 -5.80
C ASN A 51 4.13 -10.01 -5.70
N THR A 52 3.18 -10.59 -6.45
CA THR A 52 3.03 -12.05 -6.55
C THR A 52 4.23 -12.68 -7.25
N GLN A 53 4.75 -12.06 -8.31
CA GLN A 53 5.98 -12.50 -8.99
C GLN A 53 7.21 -12.40 -8.10
N ALA A 54 7.32 -11.33 -7.30
CA ALA A 54 8.39 -11.15 -6.33
C ALA A 54 8.38 -12.28 -5.29
N ALA A 55 7.22 -12.59 -4.70
CA ALA A 55 7.06 -13.68 -3.76
C ALA A 55 7.39 -15.06 -4.38
N ARG A 56 7.00 -15.29 -5.64
CA ARG A 56 7.38 -16.51 -6.37
C ARG A 56 8.88 -16.60 -6.64
N ALA A 57 9.53 -15.50 -6.99
CA ALA A 57 10.98 -15.45 -7.19
C ALA A 57 11.72 -15.73 -5.88
N GLU A 58 11.28 -15.11 -4.78
CA GLU A 58 11.78 -15.35 -3.43
C GLU A 58 11.64 -16.82 -3.04
N GLY A 59 10.47 -17.43 -3.24
CA GLY A 59 10.21 -18.84 -2.94
C GLY A 59 11.04 -19.84 -3.77
N ARG A 60 11.56 -19.42 -4.93
CA ARG A 60 12.49 -20.22 -5.75
C ARG A 60 13.96 -19.93 -5.45
N GLY A 61 14.26 -19.04 -4.50
CA GLY A 61 15.63 -18.63 -4.17
C GLY A 61 16.24 -17.59 -5.12
N ASP A 62 15.47 -17.06 -6.07
CA ASP A 62 15.91 -15.93 -6.91
C ASP A 62 15.72 -14.60 -6.17
N VAL A 63 16.56 -14.41 -5.16
CA VAL A 63 16.46 -13.29 -4.24
C VAL A 63 16.72 -11.94 -4.94
N GLU A 64 17.61 -11.91 -5.94
CA GLU A 64 17.88 -10.67 -6.67
C GLU A 64 16.69 -10.22 -7.50
N ALA A 65 15.98 -11.15 -8.17
CA ALA A 65 14.74 -10.80 -8.86
C ALA A 65 13.64 -10.35 -7.89
N ALA A 66 13.49 -11.02 -6.74
CA ALA A 66 12.54 -10.63 -5.72
C ALA A 66 12.80 -9.19 -5.22
N ILE A 67 14.06 -8.86 -4.91
CA ILE A 67 14.45 -7.52 -4.48
C ILE A 67 14.09 -6.48 -5.54
N ARG A 68 14.46 -6.69 -6.81
CA ARG A 68 14.14 -5.72 -7.88
C ARG A 68 12.64 -5.45 -7.99
N LEU A 69 11.81 -6.50 -7.91
CA LEU A 69 10.36 -6.37 -8.02
C LEU A 69 9.76 -5.67 -6.80
N TYR A 70 10.20 -6.02 -5.59
CA TYR A 70 9.73 -5.33 -4.38
C TYR A 70 10.21 -3.87 -4.31
N GLU A 71 11.43 -3.56 -4.76
CA GLU A 71 11.94 -2.19 -4.82
C GLU A 71 11.05 -1.31 -5.72
N LEU A 72 10.61 -1.84 -6.86
CA LEU A 72 9.64 -1.14 -7.72
C LEU A 72 8.30 -0.93 -6.98
N SER A 73 7.87 -1.87 -6.14
CA SER A 73 6.65 -1.72 -5.34
C SER A 73 6.76 -0.66 -4.25
N VAL A 74 7.95 -0.51 -3.67
CA VAL A 74 8.23 0.57 -2.72
C VAL A 74 8.30 1.91 -3.44
N ALA A 75 8.95 1.97 -4.62
CA ALA A 75 9.08 3.19 -5.40
C ALA A 75 7.73 3.74 -5.87
N GLU A 76 6.80 2.85 -6.22
CA GLU A 76 5.44 3.20 -6.63
C GLU A 76 4.44 3.29 -5.45
N GLU A 77 4.94 3.28 -4.21
CA GLU A 77 4.13 3.44 -3.00
C GLU A 77 2.95 2.44 -2.90
N PHE A 78 3.20 1.17 -3.21
CA PHE A 78 2.15 0.16 -3.17
C PHE A 78 1.41 0.16 -1.82
N VAL A 79 0.08 0.17 -1.86
CA VAL A 79 -0.76 0.43 -0.69
C VAL A 79 -0.72 -0.69 0.37
N GLY A 80 -0.21 -1.88 0.03
CA GLY A 80 -0.10 -3.02 0.93
C GLY A 80 1.27 -3.12 1.60
N ALA A 81 1.30 -3.58 2.86
CA ALA A 81 2.52 -3.72 3.65
C ALA A 81 3.50 -4.78 3.13
N HIS A 82 2.99 -5.83 2.48
CA HIS A 82 3.75 -7.04 2.14
C HIS A 82 5.11 -6.78 1.44
N PRO A 83 5.20 -6.01 0.34
CA PRO A 83 6.50 -5.73 -0.30
C PRO A 83 7.51 -5.09 0.63
N TYR A 84 7.08 -4.17 1.50
CA TYR A 84 7.97 -3.50 2.46
C TYR A 84 8.48 -4.49 3.52
N GLU A 85 7.60 -5.35 4.04
CA GLU A 85 7.97 -6.36 5.04
C GLU A 85 9.00 -7.35 4.50
N ARG A 86 8.76 -7.87 3.29
CA ARG A 86 9.63 -8.85 2.63
C ARG A 86 10.96 -8.23 2.23
N LEU A 87 10.94 -7.08 1.58
CA LEU A 87 12.16 -6.41 1.15
C LEU A 87 13.05 -6.01 2.33
N ALA A 88 12.47 -5.49 3.43
CA ALA A 88 13.22 -5.23 4.65
C ALA A 88 13.83 -6.52 5.24
N ALA A 89 13.11 -7.64 5.21
CA ALA A 89 13.63 -8.93 5.69
C ALA A 89 14.77 -9.47 4.80
N LEU A 90 14.67 -9.32 3.48
CA LEU A 90 15.72 -9.71 2.55
C LEU A 90 17.00 -8.89 2.78
N HIS A 91 16.89 -7.57 2.92
CA HIS A 91 18.04 -6.72 3.24
C HIS A 91 18.63 -7.05 4.62
N GLU A 92 17.78 -7.24 5.65
CA GLU A 92 18.21 -7.63 7.00
C GLU A 92 18.98 -8.96 7.02
N SER A 93 18.52 -9.98 6.29
CA SER A 93 19.21 -11.29 6.21
C SER A 93 20.63 -11.18 5.65
N ARG A 94 20.90 -10.11 4.89
CA ARG A 94 22.21 -9.80 4.29
C ARG A 94 22.99 -8.75 5.08
N ARG A 95 22.51 -8.41 6.29
CA ARG A 95 23.06 -7.35 7.16
C ARG A 95 23.11 -5.96 6.51
N ARG A 96 22.26 -5.73 5.50
CA ARG A 96 22.09 -4.43 4.83
C ARG A 96 21.08 -3.58 5.60
N TYR A 97 21.45 -3.19 6.82
CA TYR A 97 20.52 -2.55 7.76
C TYR A 97 20.08 -1.14 7.32
N ALA A 98 20.92 -0.42 6.56
CA ALA A 98 20.56 0.89 6.02
C ALA A 98 19.43 0.78 5.00
N GLU A 99 19.49 -0.22 4.12
CA GLU A 99 18.46 -0.49 3.12
C GLU A 99 17.18 -1.02 3.76
N ALA A 100 17.30 -1.90 4.76
CA ALA A 100 16.16 -2.38 5.54
C ALA A 100 15.45 -1.23 6.28
N LEU A 101 16.22 -0.29 6.85
CA LEU A 101 15.70 0.93 7.47
C LEU A 101 14.97 1.80 6.46
N ARG A 102 15.61 2.12 5.32
CA ARG A 102 15.02 2.97 4.26
C ARG A 102 13.65 2.46 3.81
N VAL A 103 13.53 1.15 3.59
CA VAL A 103 12.28 0.50 3.16
C VAL A 103 11.23 0.55 4.26
N THR A 104 11.62 0.26 5.50
CA THR A 104 10.71 0.31 6.65
C THR A 104 10.17 1.72 6.87
N GLU A 105 11.04 2.74 6.78
CA GLU A 105 10.65 4.15 6.90
C GLU A 105 9.80 4.63 5.71
N ALA A 106 10.00 4.08 4.51
CA ALA A 106 9.13 4.38 3.37
C ALA A 106 7.67 3.98 3.66
N TYR A 107 7.44 2.80 4.23
CA TYR A 107 6.10 2.39 4.64
C TYR A 107 5.53 3.27 5.76
N VAL A 108 6.35 3.61 6.78
CA VAL A 108 5.93 4.52 7.86
C VAL A 108 5.51 5.88 7.31
N ARG A 109 6.27 6.46 6.37
CA ARG A 109 5.90 7.72 5.72
C ARG A 109 4.61 7.60 4.93
N LEU A 110 4.44 6.53 4.15
CA LEU A 110 3.21 6.30 3.38
C LEU A 110 1.99 6.16 4.30
N ALA A 111 2.10 5.34 5.35
CA ALA A 111 1.05 5.12 6.35
C ALA A 111 0.64 6.41 7.07
N ARG A 112 1.60 7.29 7.38
CA ARG A 112 1.34 8.58 8.04
C ARG A 112 0.88 9.68 7.08
N SER A 113 1.00 9.48 5.77
CA SER A 113 0.68 10.52 4.78
C SER A 113 -0.81 10.84 4.67
N GLY A 114 -1.69 9.96 5.15
CA GLY A 114 -3.14 10.09 4.99
C GLY A 114 -3.64 9.91 3.55
N ARG A 115 -2.75 9.50 2.61
CA ARG A 115 -3.10 9.28 1.19
C ARG A 115 -3.60 7.87 0.90
N LEU A 116 -3.44 6.92 1.82
CA LEU A 116 -3.90 5.55 1.60
C LEU A 116 -5.44 5.49 1.52
N PRO A 117 -6.00 4.66 0.63
CA PRO A 117 -7.43 4.32 0.67
C PRO A 117 -7.82 3.77 2.05
N ARG A 118 -9.04 4.03 2.54
CA ARG A 118 -9.50 3.66 3.89
C ARG A 118 -9.26 2.19 4.23
N GLY A 119 -9.49 1.30 3.26
CA GLY A 119 -9.23 -0.13 3.44
C GLY A 119 -7.77 -0.42 3.80
N SER A 120 -6.85 0.17 3.03
CA SER A 120 -5.40 0.07 3.22
C SER A 120 -4.95 0.82 4.47
N GLN A 121 -5.48 2.01 4.73
CA GLN A 121 -5.15 2.82 5.92
C GLN A 121 -5.44 2.07 7.21
N ARG A 122 -6.61 1.42 7.36
CA ARG A 122 -6.90 0.59 8.56
C ARG A 122 -5.91 -0.55 8.74
N SER A 123 -5.39 -1.11 7.66
CA SER A 123 -4.34 -2.14 7.76
C SER A 123 -2.99 -1.51 8.13
N ALA A 124 -2.70 -0.33 7.60
CA ALA A 124 -1.49 0.43 7.90
C ALA A 124 -1.44 0.84 9.37
N ASP A 125 -2.53 1.40 9.91
CA ASP A 125 -2.63 1.81 11.32
C ASP A 125 -2.34 0.64 12.27
N ARG A 126 -2.87 -0.56 11.96
CA ARG A 126 -2.63 -1.77 12.76
C ARG A 126 -1.17 -2.23 12.72
N LYS A 127 -0.47 -2.02 11.60
CA LYS A 127 0.92 -2.45 11.40
C LYS A 127 1.95 -1.37 11.75
N LEU A 128 1.53 -0.12 11.86
CA LEU A 128 2.42 1.02 12.06
C LEU A 128 3.34 0.85 13.29
N PRO A 129 2.85 0.41 14.48
CA PRO A 129 3.72 0.20 15.63
C PRO A 129 4.83 -0.85 15.39
N GLU A 130 4.52 -1.92 14.65
CA GLU A 130 5.49 -2.96 14.30
C GLU A 130 6.59 -2.40 13.38
N PHE A 131 6.20 -1.61 12.38
CA PHE A 131 7.15 -0.96 11.47
C PHE A 131 8.01 0.09 12.17
N GLU A 132 7.45 0.87 13.08
CA GLU A 132 8.19 1.85 13.88
C GLU A 132 9.23 1.18 14.78
N ALA A 133 8.84 0.12 15.48
CA ALA A 133 9.76 -0.68 16.29
C ALA A 133 10.85 -1.35 15.44
N ARG A 134 10.50 -1.81 14.23
CA ARG A 134 11.44 -2.38 13.27
C ARG A 134 12.46 -1.34 12.76
N ALA A 135 12.01 -0.13 12.44
CA ALA A 135 12.90 0.96 12.03
C ALA A 135 13.87 1.33 13.16
N GLU A 136 13.36 1.46 14.39
CA GLU A 136 14.19 1.75 15.56
C GLU A 136 15.25 0.66 15.81
N ARG A 137 14.89 -0.61 15.65
CA ARG A 137 15.86 -1.71 15.72
C ARG A 137 17.00 -1.54 14.71
N TYR A 138 16.70 -1.18 13.47
CA TYR A 138 17.73 -0.98 12.45
C TYR A 138 18.62 0.24 12.72
N ARG A 139 18.07 1.33 13.26
CA ARG A 139 18.88 2.49 13.67
C ARG A 139 19.94 2.09 14.69
N ARG A 140 19.56 1.34 15.73
CA ARG A 140 20.50 0.84 16.74
C ARG A 140 21.59 -0.06 16.16
N MET A 141 21.24 -0.89 15.18
CA MET A 141 22.20 -1.77 14.49
C MET A 141 23.19 -1.00 13.61
N LEU A 142 22.86 0.22 13.18
CA LEU A 142 23.75 1.10 12.40
C LEU A 142 24.66 1.95 13.31
N GLU A 143 24.27 2.14 14.56
CA GLU A 143 25.04 2.85 15.60
C GLU A 143 26.02 1.94 16.35
N SER A 144 25.88 0.62 16.19
CA SER A 144 26.70 -0.43 16.85
C SER A 144 27.87 -0.86 15.97
#